data_AF-A0A0B6YK34-F1
#
_entry.id   AF-A0A0B6YK34-F1
#
_cell.length_a   1.000
_cell.length_b   1.000
_cell.length_c   1.000
_cell.angle_alpha   90.00
_cell.angle_beta   90.00
_cell.angle_gamma   90.00
#
_symmetry.space_group_name_H-M   'P 1'
#
loop_
_entity.id
_entity.type
_entity.pdbx_description
1 polymer ?
#
loop_
_entity_poly.entity_id
_entity_poly.type
_entity_poly.pdbx_seq_one_letter_code
_entity_poly.pdbx_strand_id
1 'polypeptide(L)'
;KELPTEEIIGNAVYNTVNYSGPPSTRPSVEIAKCISYQKFRYSGENRPGKKYQEKEFMTLKLSFLQDKVVRVVIICTDADNRELIHPNGLVGKDCHDGIYDKEYAVTKQLFLIKIPYLRTERMKTKKNEHKNILGVLSSRASHLPSPYRERCLSQCTDKYTSSREKFDT
;
A
#
# COMPACT_ATOMS: atom_id res chain seq x y z
N LYS A 1 16.58 30.58 -0.45
CA LYS A 1 17.07 29.35 0.23
C LYS A 1 16.13 29.14 1.39
N GLU A 2 15.21 28.19 1.28
CA GLU A 2 14.40 27.67 2.39
C GLU A 2 13.88 26.31 1.92
N LEU A 3 14.23 25.27 2.67
CA LEU A 3 13.70 23.91 2.52
C LEU A 3 12.52 23.81 3.48
N PRO A 4 11.35 23.27 3.07
CA PRO A 4 10.44 22.72 4.04
C PRO A 4 10.84 21.26 4.29
N THR A 5 11.32 21.03 5.50
CA THR A 5 11.20 19.81 6.28
C THR A 5 9.73 19.36 6.28
N GLU A 6 9.46 18.07 6.10
CA GLU A 6 8.65 17.30 7.06
C GLU A 6 8.59 15.80 6.68
N GLU A 7 8.82 15.00 7.71
CA GLU A 7 8.80 13.54 7.75
C GLU A 7 7.38 13.02 7.52
N ILE A 8 7.21 11.95 6.74
CA ILE A 8 6.11 11.00 7.01
C ILE A 8 6.64 9.57 7.03
N ILE A 9 6.44 9.02 8.22
CA ILE A 9 6.97 7.81 8.84
C ILE A 9 6.32 6.57 8.23
N GLY A 10 7.11 5.71 7.58
CA GLY A 10 6.70 4.36 7.22
C GLY A 10 6.70 3.41 8.43
N ASN A 11 5.81 3.62 9.40
CA ASN A 11 5.61 2.66 10.48
C ASN A 11 4.56 1.63 10.05
N ALA A 12 5.03 0.41 9.75
CA ALA A 12 4.19 -0.76 9.59
C ALA A 12 3.35 -0.97 10.86
N VAL A 13 2.04 -1.06 10.71
CA VAL A 13 1.14 -1.42 11.82
C VAL A 13 1.25 -2.94 12.02
N TYR A 14 1.93 -3.34 13.08
CA TYR A 14 2.02 -4.74 13.51
C TYR A 14 0.70 -5.14 14.17
N ASN A 15 0.08 -6.22 13.70
CA ASN A 15 -0.88 -6.95 14.52
C ASN A 15 -0.26 -8.25 15.02
N THR A 16 -0.26 -8.35 16.34
CA THR A 16 0.28 -9.43 17.14
C THR A 16 -0.68 -10.62 17.10
N VAL A 17 -0.35 -11.64 16.31
CA VAL A 17 -1.00 -12.97 16.44
C VAL A 17 -0.65 -13.51 17.82
N ASN A 18 -1.65 -13.93 18.61
CA ASN A 18 -1.44 -14.58 19.90
C ASN A 18 -0.69 -15.90 19.67
N TYR A 19 0.61 -15.88 19.97
CA TYR A 19 1.52 -17.01 19.80
C TYR A 19 1.90 -17.50 21.19
N SER A 20 1.63 -18.77 21.47
CA SER A 20 1.90 -19.43 22.77
C SER A 20 3.29 -20.05 22.86
N GLY A 21 4.19 -19.78 21.90
CA GLY A 21 5.58 -20.23 21.94
C GLY A 21 6.52 -19.26 22.67
N PRO A 22 7.79 -19.66 22.90
CA PRO A 22 8.76 -18.81 23.57
C PRO A 22 8.97 -17.49 22.80
N PRO A 23 9.19 -16.36 23.50
CA PRO A 23 9.20 -15.01 22.92
C PRO A 23 10.21 -14.81 21.78
N SER A 24 11.23 -15.67 21.69
CA SER A 24 12.25 -15.67 20.62
C SER A 24 11.80 -16.28 19.29
N THR A 25 10.59 -16.85 19.19
CA THR A 25 10.11 -17.58 17.99
C THR A 25 8.79 -17.05 17.42
N ARG A 26 8.40 -15.83 17.80
CA ARG A 26 7.13 -15.24 17.38
C ARG A 26 7.17 -14.87 15.88
N PRO A 27 6.17 -15.28 15.08
CA PRO A 27 6.02 -14.83 13.70
C PRO A 27 6.00 -13.31 13.60
N SER A 28 6.79 -12.73 12.70
CA SER A 28 6.86 -11.29 12.47
C SER A 28 7.13 -10.92 11.02
N VAL A 29 6.75 -9.70 10.65
CA VAL A 29 6.99 -9.10 9.33
C VAL A 29 7.53 -7.69 9.52
N GLU A 30 8.72 -7.42 9.00
CA GLU A 30 9.38 -6.11 9.12
C GLU A 30 9.66 -5.52 7.73
N ILE A 31 9.55 -4.20 7.59
CA ILE A 31 10.03 -3.49 6.39
C ILE A 31 11.54 -3.29 6.55
N ALA A 32 12.34 -4.05 5.82
CA ALA A 32 13.80 -3.99 5.88
C ALA A 32 14.37 -2.84 5.04
N LYS A 33 13.77 -2.57 3.87
CA LYS A 33 14.12 -1.45 2.98
C LYS A 33 12.87 -0.93 2.28
N CYS A 34 12.81 0.36 2.02
CA CYS A 34 11.77 0.98 1.20
C CYS A 34 12.36 2.19 0.47
N ILE A 35 11.91 2.45 -0.76
CA ILE A 35 12.26 3.71 -1.43
C ILE A 35 11.62 4.88 -0.69
N SER A 36 12.39 5.96 -0.51
CA SER A 36 11.95 7.15 0.22
C SER A 36 11.17 8.15 -0.64
N TYR A 37 11.41 8.18 -1.95
CA TYR A 37 10.81 9.16 -2.83
C TYR A 37 10.45 8.60 -4.20
N GLN A 38 9.23 8.93 -4.63
CA GLN A 38 8.76 8.69 -5.97
C GLN A 38 7.88 9.85 -6.44
N LYS A 39 8.15 10.37 -7.64
CA LYS A 39 7.23 11.29 -8.32
C LYS A 39 6.00 10.51 -8.79
N PHE A 40 4.82 10.97 -8.37
CA PHE A 40 3.54 10.44 -8.87
C PHE A 40 3.39 10.75 -10.36
N ARG A 41 2.69 9.86 -11.08
CA ARG A 41 2.54 9.94 -12.54
C ARG A 41 1.08 9.97 -12.93
N TYR A 42 0.73 10.76 -13.96
CA TYR A 42 -0.62 10.70 -14.53
C TYR A 42 -0.78 9.50 -15.45
N SER A 43 -2.01 9.00 -15.52
CA SER A 43 -2.37 7.94 -16.45
C SER A 43 -2.17 8.36 -17.91
N GLY A 44 -1.39 7.57 -18.65
CA GLY A 44 -1.03 7.84 -20.05
C GLY A 44 0.27 8.60 -20.26
N GLU A 45 1.03 8.95 -19.20
CA GLU A 45 2.44 9.33 -19.33
C GLU A 45 3.26 8.12 -19.80
N ASN A 46 3.24 7.83 -21.11
CA ASN A 46 4.06 6.80 -21.73
C ASN A 46 5.52 7.24 -21.72
N ARG A 47 6.28 6.80 -20.71
CA ARG A 47 7.74 6.76 -20.79
C ARG A 47 8.25 5.34 -20.56
N PRO A 48 9.07 4.80 -21.48
CA PRO A 48 9.76 3.54 -21.27
C PRO A 48 10.92 3.79 -20.30
N GLY A 49 10.61 3.85 -19.01
CA GLY A 49 11.61 4.03 -17.96
C GLY A 49 12.39 2.75 -17.69
N LYS A 50 13.05 2.16 -18.70
CA LYS A 50 13.99 1.03 -18.52
C LYS A 50 14.98 1.28 -17.36
N LYS A 51 15.32 2.55 -17.11
CA LYS A 51 16.29 2.99 -16.09
C LYS A 51 15.85 2.79 -14.62
N TYR A 52 14.58 2.44 -14.34
CA TYR A 52 14.09 2.22 -12.97
C TYR A 52 13.50 0.83 -12.71
N GLN A 53 13.52 -0.08 -13.70
CA GLN A 53 13.00 -1.45 -13.53
C GLN A 53 13.89 -2.31 -12.63
N GLU A 54 15.15 -1.95 -12.45
CA GLU A 54 16.10 -2.69 -11.61
C GLU A 54 16.06 -2.30 -10.12
N LYS A 55 15.31 -1.26 -9.74
CA LYS A 55 15.23 -0.83 -8.34
C LYS A 55 14.12 -1.57 -7.60
N GLU A 56 14.45 -2.11 -6.43
CA GLU A 56 13.46 -2.68 -5.51
C GLU A 56 12.61 -1.53 -4.91
N PHE A 57 11.29 -1.70 -4.87
CA PHE A 57 10.38 -0.74 -4.23
C PHE A 57 10.46 -0.86 -2.71
N MET A 58 10.39 -2.09 -2.22
CA MET A 58 10.38 -2.43 -0.81
C MET A 58 10.94 -3.84 -0.63
N THR A 59 11.59 -4.07 0.51
CA THR A 59 12.02 -5.41 0.93
C THR A 59 11.42 -5.71 2.29
N LEU A 60 10.64 -6.79 2.36
CA LEU A 60 10.05 -7.28 3.60
C LEU A 60 10.90 -8.43 4.16
N LYS A 61 11.07 -8.46 5.47
CA LYS A 61 11.73 -9.53 6.21
C LYS A 61 10.68 -10.27 7.03
N LEU A 62 10.45 -11.52 6.67
CA LEU A 62 9.52 -12.42 7.34
C LEU A 62 10.34 -13.32 8.26
N SER A 63 9.95 -13.39 9.53
CA SER A 63 10.62 -14.21 10.53
C SER A 63 9.64 -15.22 11.13
N PHE A 64 10.07 -16.46 11.29
CA PHE A 64 9.32 -17.57 11.90
C PHE A 64 7.97 -17.84 11.20
N LEU A 65 7.94 -17.71 9.87
CA LEU A 65 6.78 -17.97 9.01
C LEU A 65 7.03 -19.13 8.03
N GLN A 66 8.05 -19.96 8.27
CA GLN A 66 8.37 -21.09 7.40
C GLN A 66 7.18 -22.05 7.22
N ASP A 67 7.08 -22.63 6.03
CA ASP A 67 6.03 -23.54 5.58
C ASP A 67 4.63 -22.91 5.56
N LYS A 68 4.55 -21.58 5.56
CA LYS A 68 3.32 -20.82 5.33
C LYS A 68 3.31 -20.17 3.96
N VAL A 69 2.10 -19.99 3.44
CA VAL A 69 1.84 -19.08 2.32
C VAL A 69 1.43 -17.74 2.91
N VAL A 70 2.14 -16.67 2.54
CA VAL A 70 1.88 -15.31 3.01
C VAL A 70 1.41 -14.47 1.83
N ARG A 71 0.18 -13.95 1.92
CA ARG A 71 -0.36 -12.96 0.98
C ARG A 71 0.05 -11.56 1.42
N VAL A 72 0.79 -10.86 0.58
CA VAL A 72 1.24 -9.48 0.78
C VAL A 72 0.34 -8.55 -0.01
N VAL A 73 -0.37 -7.67 0.69
CA VAL A 73 -1.23 -6.64 0.09
C VAL A 73 -0.67 -5.26 0.42
N ILE A 74 -0.40 -4.43 -0.58
CA ILE A 74 0.08 -3.04 -0.40
C ILE A 74 -0.90 -2.09 -1.08
N ILE A 75 -1.31 -1.07 -0.33
CA ILE A 75 -2.21 -0.01 -0.77
C ILE A 75 -1.64 1.37 -0.44
N CYS A 76 -2.08 2.40 -1.15
CA CYS A 76 -1.85 3.78 -0.76
C CYS A 76 -2.91 4.21 0.28
N THR A 77 -2.48 4.77 1.40
CA THR A 77 -3.36 5.38 2.41
C THR A 77 -3.17 6.88 2.46
N ASP A 78 -4.13 7.59 3.03
CA ASP A 78 -3.99 9.01 3.35
C ASP A 78 -2.83 9.20 4.36
N ALA A 79 -2.10 10.30 4.19
CA ALA A 79 -0.90 10.58 4.97
C ALA A 79 -1.24 10.97 6.41
N ASP A 80 -2.36 11.68 6.60
CA ASP A 80 -2.85 12.16 7.88
C ASP A 80 -3.73 11.11 8.57
N ASN A 81 -4.40 10.25 7.80
CA ASN A 81 -5.22 9.18 8.34
C ASN A 81 -5.03 7.85 7.60
N ARG A 82 -4.22 6.98 8.21
CA ARG A 82 -3.86 5.65 7.67
C ARG A 82 -5.01 4.66 7.62
N GLU A 83 -6.15 4.95 8.24
CA GLU A 83 -7.35 4.12 8.13
C GLU A 83 -8.10 4.36 6.82
N LEU A 84 -7.68 5.36 6.04
CA LEU A 84 -8.31 5.75 4.79
C LEU A 84 -7.46 5.36 3.59
N ILE A 85 -8.11 4.76 2.59
CA ILE A 85 -7.52 4.47 1.29
C ILE A 85 -7.39 5.78 0.52
N HIS A 86 -6.21 5.99 -0.06
CA HIS A 86 -5.94 7.11 -0.94
C HIS A 86 -6.51 6.83 -2.35
N PRO A 87 -7.06 7.83 -3.06
CA PRO A 87 -7.61 7.65 -4.41
C PRO A 87 -6.53 7.28 -5.46
N ASN A 88 -5.34 7.84 -5.38
CA ASN A 88 -4.19 7.36 -6.18
C ASN A 88 -3.84 5.91 -5.84
N GLY A 89 -3.33 5.16 -6.83
CA GLY A 89 -3.07 3.72 -6.69
C GLY A 89 -1.69 3.30 -7.17
N LEU A 90 -1.27 2.11 -6.79
CA LEU A 90 -0.02 1.49 -7.24
C LEU A 90 -0.17 0.84 -8.61
N VAL A 91 0.84 1.01 -9.45
CA VAL A 91 0.95 0.41 -10.78
C VAL A 91 2.33 -0.22 -10.92
N GLY A 92 2.38 -1.45 -11.40
CA GLY A 92 3.61 -2.20 -11.50
C GLY A 92 3.32 -3.68 -11.71
N LYS A 93 4.37 -4.49 -11.58
CA LYS A 93 4.22 -5.94 -11.63
C LYS A 93 3.39 -6.41 -10.41
N ASP A 94 2.47 -7.34 -10.65
CA ASP A 94 1.57 -7.89 -9.63
C ASP A 94 0.63 -6.84 -9.01
N CYS A 95 0.43 -5.69 -9.67
CA CYS A 95 -0.58 -4.71 -9.28
C CYS A 95 -1.87 -4.85 -10.12
N HIS A 96 -3.01 -4.73 -9.46
CA HIS A 96 -4.33 -4.62 -10.09
C HIS A 96 -5.17 -3.58 -9.33
N ASP A 97 -5.92 -2.76 -10.05
CA ASP A 97 -6.82 -1.73 -9.48
C ASP A 97 -6.19 -0.76 -8.48
N GLY A 98 -4.87 -0.52 -8.58
CA GLY A 98 -4.15 0.35 -7.65
C GLY A 98 -3.63 -0.34 -6.39
N ILE A 99 -3.73 -1.67 -6.32
CA ILE A 99 -3.29 -2.52 -5.20
C ILE A 99 -2.17 -3.43 -5.70
N TYR A 100 -1.14 -3.63 -4.89
CA TYR A 100 -0.22 -4.75 -5.05
C TYR A 100 -0.74 -5.93 -4.24
N ASP A 101 -0.87 -7.10 -4.86
CA ASP A 101 -1.36 -8.31 -4.18
C ASP A 101 -0.62 -9.54 -4.69
N LYS A 102 0.07 -10.25 -3.79
CA LYS A 102 0.83 -11.43 -4.16
C LYS A 102 1.05 -12.40 -3.01
N GLU A 103 0.95 -13.69 -3.33
CA GLU A 103 1.30 -14.77 -2.42
C GLU A 103 2.77 -15.19 -2.53
N TYR A 104 3.36 -15.50 -1.38
CA TYR A 104 4.72 -15.97 -1.23
C TYR A 104 4.75 -17.24 -0.39
N ALA A 105 5.29 -18.32 -0.94
CA ALA A 105 5.61 -19.52 -0.18
C ALA A 105 6.91 -19.29 0.62
N VAL A 106 6.80 -19.28 1.95
CA VAL A 106 7.92 -19.00 2.84
C VAL A 106 8.65 -20.30 3.15
N THR A 107 9.86 -20.47 2.61
CA THR A 107 10.60 -21.74 2.71
C THR A 107 11.68 -21.75 3.78
N LYS A 108 11.92 -20.61 4.45
CA LYS A 108 13.00 -20.44 5.42
C LYS A 108 12.49 -19.68 6.64
N GLN A 109 13.10 -19.96 7.80
CA GLN A 109 12.78 -19.28 9.05
C GLN A 109 12.98 -17.76 8.93
N LEU A 110 14.03 -17.33 8.24
CA LEU A 110 14.24 -15.95 7.82
C LEU A 110 14.07 -15.88 6.30
N PHE A 111 13.06 -15.15 5.84
CA PHE A 111 12.73 -15.05 4.42
C PHE A 111 12.61 -13.59 3.98
N LEU A 112 13.31 -13.23 2.90
CA LEU A 112 13.29 -11.87 2.36
C LEU A 112 12.43 -11.82 1.10
N ILE A 113 11.40 -10.99 1.12
CA ILE A 113 10.57 -10.69 -0.05
C ILE A 113 11.05 -9.38 -0.64
N LYS A 114 11.42 -9.40 -1.93
CA LYS A 114 11.77 -8.22 -2.72
C LYS A 114 10.59 -7.82 -3.59
N ILE A 115 9.99 -6.68 -3.27
CA ILE A 115 8.88 -6.11 -4.05
C ILE A 115 9.48 -5.34 -5.23
N PRO A 116 9.09 -5.66 -6.48
CA PRO A 116 9.60 -4.98 -7.66
C PRO A 116 9.20 -3.50 -7.65
N TYR A 117 9.84 -2.68 -8.49
CA TYR A 117 9.48 -1.27 -8.61
C TYR A 117 7.98 -1.08 -8.89
N LEU A 118 7.28 -0.42 -7.96
CA LEU A 118 5.89 0.02 -8.11
C LEU A 118 5.89 1.54 -8.27
N ARG A 119 4.93 2.07 -9.02
CA ARG A 119 4.68 3.51 -9.12
C ARG A 119 3.31 3.92 -8.66
N THR A 120 3.22 5.08 -8.02
CA THR A 120 1.92 5.68 -7.73
C THR A 120 1.39 6.43 -8.95
N GLU A 121 0.24 6.00 -9.44
CA GLU A 121 -0.52 6.66 -10.50
C GLU A 121 -1.59 7.56 -9.90
N ARG A 122 -1.62 8.82 -10.35
CA ARG A 122 -2.66 9.78 -10.02
C ARG A 122 -3.94 9.38 -10.73
N MET A 123 -5.04 9.29 -9.99
CA MET A 123 -6.35 9.15 -10.62
C MET A 123 -6.59 10.35 -11.52
N LYS A 124 -7.12 10.09 -12.73
CA LYS A 124 -7.67 11.14 -13.60
C LYS A 124 -8.99 11.61 -13.01
N THR A 125 -8.95 12.48 -12.00
CA THR A 125 -10.16 13.14 -11.54
C THR A 125 -10.35 14.41 -12.35
N LYS A 126 -11.29 14.41 -13.30
CA LYS A 126 -11.98 15.67 -13.64
C LYS A 126 -12.84 16.01 -12.41
N LYS A 127 -12.96 17.30 -12.06
CA LYS A 127 -13.71 17.80 -10.88
C LYS A 127 -15.15 17.24 -10.73
N ASN A 128 -15.72 16.62 -11.76
CA ASN A 128 -17.10 16.13 -11.79
C ASN A 128 -17.25 14.60 -11.56
N GLU A 129 -16.18 13.86 -11.24
CA GLU A 129 -16.23 12.38 -11.13
C GLU A 129 -16.17 11.84 -9.69
N HIS A 130 -16.70 12.57 -8.71
CA HIS A 130 -16.75 12.12 -7.30
C HIS A 130 -17.41 10.73 -7.12
N LYS A 131 -18.43 10.41 -7.92
CA LYS A 131 -19.07 9.08 -7.92
C LYS A 131 -18.12 7.95 -8.34
N ASN A 132 -17.17 8.23 -9.22
CA ASN A 132 -16.18 7.24 -9.66
C ASN A 132 -15.14 6.97 -8.57
N ILE A 133 -14.82 7.97 -7.72
CA ILE A 133 -13.89 7.81 -6.60
C ILE A 133 -14.43 6.80 -5.59
N LEU A 134 -15.70 6.91 -5.19
CA LEU A 134 -16.32 5.97 -4.25
C LEU A 134 -16.28 4.53 -4.76
N GLY A 135 -16.59 4.31 -6.04
CA GLY A 135 -16.49 3.00 -6.67
C GLY A 135 -15.07 2.43 -6.64
N VAL A 136 -14.06 3.25 -6.94
CA VAL A 136 -12.64 2.85 -6.87
C VAL A 136 -12.22 2.52 -5.44
N LEU A 137 -12.58 3.35 -4.45
CA LEU A 137 -12.23 3.13 -3.05
C LEU A 137 -12.90 1.86 -2.50
N SER A 138 -14.18 1.64 -2.82
CA SER A 138 -14.92 0.45 -2.39
C SER A 138 -14.34 -0.82 -2.99
N SER A 139 -14.05 -0.82 -4.29
CA SER A 139 -13.38 -1.93 -4.97
C SER A 139 -12.02 -2.25 -4.34
N ARG A 140 -11.24 -1.22 -3.99
CA ARG A 140 -9.96 -1.44 -3.31
C ARG A 140 -10.12 -2.02 -1.91
N ALA A 141 -11.05 -1.47 -1.13
CA ALA A 141 -11.30 -1.94 0.22
C ALA A 141 -11.73 -3.42 0.25
N SER A 142 -12.52 -3.89 -0.72
CA SER A 142 -13.00 -5.27 -0.77
C SER A 142 -11.90 -6.32 -0.92
N HIS A 143 -10.73 -5.94 -1.45
CA HIS A 143 -9.58 -6.83 -1.60
C HIS A 143 -8.76 -6.99 -0.31
N LEU A 144 -8.96 -6.11 0.66
CA LEU A 144 -8.24 -6.14 1.94
C LEU A 144 -8.75 -7.29 2.84
N PRO A 145 -7.88 -7.86 3.69
CA PRO A 145 -8.33 -8.77 4.73
C PRO A 145 -9.05 -8.02 5.86
N SER A 146 -9.94 -8.70 6.57
CA SER A 146 -10.50 -8.18 7.83
C SER A 146 -9.38 -8.06 8.90
N PRO A 147 -9.41 -7.05 9.78
CA PRO A 147 -10.47 -6.03 9.95
C PRO A 147 -10.27 -4.77 9.07
N TYR A 148 -9.28 -4.75 8.18
CA TYR A 148 -8.95 -3.55 7.39
C TYR A 148 -10.02 -3.24 6.35
N ARG A 149 -10.58 -4.28 5.72
CA ARG A 149 -11.72 -4.14 4.80
C ARG A 149 -12.87 -3.38 5.43
N GLU A 150 -13.32 -3.78 6.62
CA GLU A 150 -14.48 -3.17 7.29
C GLU A 150 -14.19 -1.71 7.65
N ARG A 151 -12.98 -1.43 8.14
CA ARG A 151 -12.55 -0.05 8.45
C ARG A 151 -12.52 0.83 7.21
N CYS A 152 -11.90 0.37 6.12
CA CYS A 152 -11.79 1.16 4.90
C CYS A 152 -13.13 1.30 4.14
N LEU A 153 -14.04 0.33 4.25
CA LEU A 153 -15.38 0.45 3.65
C LEU A 153 -16.21 1.56 4.32
N SER A 154 -15.95 1.89 5.58
CA SER A 154 -16.65 3.00 6.26
C SER A 154 -16.40 4.36 5.57
N GLN A 155 -15.22 4.54 4.98
CA GLN A 155 -14.85 5.71 4.17
C GLN A 155 -15.68 5.82 2.87
N CYS A 156 -16.20 4.70 2.36
CA CYS A 156 -16.92 4.65 1.09
C CYS A 156 -18.39 5.09 1.21
N THR A 157 -18.76 5.74 2.31
CA THR A 157 -20.09 6.29 2.55
C THR A 157 -20.15 7.78 2.21
N ASP A 158 -21.30 8.25 1.70
CA ASP A 158 -21.48 9.61 1.16
C ASP A 158 -21.05 10.74 2.13
N LYS A 159 -21.20 10.51 3.44
CA LYS A 159 -20.85 11.48 4.51
C LYS A 159 -19.37 11.86 4.53
N TYR A 160 -18.48 10.97 4.10
CA TYR A 160 -17.04 11.20 4.16
C TYR A 160 -16.55 12.01 2.96
N THR A 161 -17.16 11.81 1.78
CA THR A 161 -16.83 12.57 0.57
C THR A 161 -17.39 13.98 0.56
N SER A 162 -18.51 14.23 1.26
CA SER A 162 -19.12 15.56 1.33
C SER A 162 -18.37 16.57 2.21
N SER A 163 -17.52 16.11 3.14
CA SER A 163 -16.77 16.97 4.06
C SER A 163 -15.38 17.38 3.54
N ARG A 164 -14.91 16.76 2.46
CA ARG A 164 -13.63 17.09 1.79
C ARG A 164 -13.91 17.61 0.37
N GLU A 165 -14.44 18.83 0.25
CA GLU A 165 -14.59 19.55 -1.04
C GLU A 165 -13.26 19.92 -1.72
N LYS A 166 -12.12 19.61 -1.09
CA LYS A 166 -10.79 19.79 -1.69
C LYS A 166 -10.00 18.50 -1.57
N PHE A 167 -10.09 17.67 -2.61
CA PHE A 167 -8.96 16.81 -2.93
C PHE A 167 -7.92 17.73 -3.57
N ASP A 168 -6.95 18.21 -2.79
CA ASP A 168 -5.81 18.93 -3.35
C ASP A 168 -4.99 17.96 -4.22
N THR A 169 -5.21 18.07 -5.54
CA THR A 169 -4.50 17.36 -6.62
C THR A 169 -3.18 18.03 -6.98
#